data_AF-A0A139KBY0-F1
#
_entry.id   AF-A0A139KBY0-F1
#
_cell.length_a   1.000
_cell.length_b   1.000
_cell.length_c   1.000
_cell.angle_alpha   90.00
_cell.angle_beta   90.00
_cell.angle_gamma   90.00
#
_symmetry.space_group_name_H-M   'P 1'
#
loop_
_entity.id
_entity.type
_entity.pdbx_description
1 polymer ?
#
loop_
_entity_poly.entity_id
_entity_poly.type
_entity_poly.pdbx_seq_one_letter_code
_entity_poly.pdbx_strand_id
1 'polypeptide(L)' 'MDKIELTDLQKQLIQKQLNEKYDPFMATEEEQEAFNDVIDKAEALSDELDAVDDYIDNYNGDMIAWFWAKYQEQEQKEQ' A
#
# COMPACT_ATOMS: atom_id res chain seq x y z
N MET A 1 -8.27 -4.43 -13.12
CA MET A 1 -7.62 -3.62 -12.08
C MET A 1 -8.04 -2.19 -12.24
N ASP A 2 -8.78 -1.72 -11.25
CA ASP A 2 -9.10 -0.29 -11.14
C ASP A 2 -7.85 0.52 -10.81
N LYS A 3 -7.88 1.81 -11.16
CA LYS A 3 -6.76 2.72 -10.91
C LYS A 3 -6.48 2.80 -9.41
N ILE A 4 -5.24 2.55 -9.00
CA ILE A 4 -4.79 2.85 -7.64
C ILE A 4 -4.69 4.37 -7.49
N GLU A 5 -5.57 4.93 -6.66
CA GLU A 5 -5.54 6.35 -6.27
C GLU A 5 -5.11 6.47 -4.81
N LEU A 6 -4.05 7.24 -4.58
CA LEU A 6 -3.49 7.52 -3.27
C LEU A 6 -3.36 9.03 -3.05
N THR A 7 -3.74 9.48 -1.85
CA THR A 7 -3.47 10.84 -1.39
C THR A 7 -2.00 11.03 -1.03
N ASP A 8 -1.54 12.28 -0.91
CA ASP A 8 -0.16 12.56 -0.50
C ASP A 8 0.14 12.08 0.92
N LEU A 9 -0.85 12.09 1.81
CA LEU A 9 -0.71 11.55 3.17
C LEU A 9 -0.50 10.03 3.12
N GLN A 10 -1.29 9.32 2.33
CA GLN A 10 -1.18 7.87 2.16
C GLN A 10 0.17 7.47 1.58
N LYS A 11 0.64 8.16 0.54
CA LYS A 11 1.98 7.95 -0.03
C LYS A 11 3.06 8.14 1.03
N GLN A 12 2.97 9.18 1.85
CA GLN A 12 3.92 9.42 2.93
C GLN A 12 3.89 8.31 3.99
N LEU A 13 2.70 7.83 4.37
CA LEU A 13 2.55 6.76 5.37
C LEU A 13 3.06 5.42 4.85
N ILE A 14 2.80 5.07 3.60
CA ILE A 14 3.39 3.90 2.93
C ILE A 14 4.92 3.99 2.98
N GLN A 15 5.50 5.14 2.61
CA GLN A 15 6.95 5.32 2.70
C GLN A 15 7.47 5.21 4.14
N LYS A 16 6.76 5.75 5.14
CA LYS A 16 7.12 5.56 6.55
C LYS A 16 7.09 4.07 6.93
N GLN A 17 6.06 3.32 6.55
CA GLN A 17 5.94 1.88 6.80
C GLN A 17 7.09 1.10 6.16
N LEU A 18 7.38 1.32 4.88
CA LEU A 18 8.45 0.63 4.14
C LEU A 18 9.85 0.94 4.68
N ASN A 19 10.01 2.06 5.37
CA ASN A 19 11.26 2.44 6.04
C ASN A 19 11.25 2.12 7.54
N GLU A 20 10.30 1.31 8.03
CA GLU A 20 10.16 0.92 9.45
C GLU A 20 10.03 2.12 10.41
N LYS A 21 9.46 3.23 9.93
CA LYS A 21 9.29 4.50 10.66
C LYS A 21 7.83 4.79 11.01
N TYR A 22 6.89 3.97 10.55
CA TYR A 22 5.50 4.10 10.94
C TYR A 22 5.26 3.35 12.25
N ASP A 23 4.67 4.03 13.22
CA ASP A 23 4.24 3.46 14.49
C ASP A 23 2.76 3.79 14.70
N PRO A 24 1.85 2.81 14.59
CA PRO A 24 0.41 3.02 14.77
C PRO A 24 0.05 3.61 16.13
N PHE A 25 0.84 3.36 17.19
CA PHE A 25 0.55 3.88 18.53
C PHE A 25 0.93 5.36 18.69
N MET A 26 1.82 5.86 17.83
CA MET A 26 2.26 7.26 17.82
C MET A 26 1.62 8.07 16.69
N ALA A 27 0.95 7.41 15.75
CA ALA A 27 0.24 8.03 14.63
C ALA A 27 -0.99 8.82 15.13
N THR A 28 -1.27 9.94 14.48
CA THR A 28 -2.52 10.67 14.72
C THR A 28 -3.74 9.86 14.26
N GLU A 29 -4.94 10.22 14.71
CA GLU A 29 -6.19 9.59 14.24
C GLU A 29 -6.33 9.69 12.72
N GLU A 30 -6.01 10.85 12.15
CA GLU A 30 -5.99 11.07 10.69
C GLU A 30 -4.98 10.16 9.98
N GLU A 31 -3.77 10.00 10.53
CA GLU A 31 -2.76 9.09 9.96
C GLU A 31 -3.20 7.62 10.04
N GLN A 32 -3.83 7.21 11.15
CA GLN A 32 -4.36 5.86 11.32
C GLN A 32 -5.50 5.58 10.34
N GLU A 33 -6.47 6.49 10.22
CA GLU A 33 -7.57 6.37 9.26
C GLU A 33 -7.04 6.30 7.83
N ALA A 34 -6.11 7.19 7.46
CA ALA A 34 -5.51 7.20 6.13
C ALA A 34 -4.73 5.91 5.83
N PHE A 35 -4.03 5.35 6.82
CA PHE A 35 -3.28 4.10 6.65
C PHE A 35 -4.19 2.86 6.61
N ASN A 36 -5.27 2.85 7.39
CA ASN A 36 -6.29 1.80 7.31
C ASN A 36 -6.93 1.77 5.91
N ASP A 37 -7.24 2.93 5.33
CA ASP A 37 -7.75 3.01 3.95
C ASP A 37 -6.72 2.49 2.92
N VAL A 38 -5.41 2.62 3.18
CA VAL A 38 -4.37 1.98 2.34
C VAL A 38 -4.43 0.45 2.46
N ILE A 39 -4.59 -0.08 3.67
CA ILE A 39 -4.71 -1.52 3.89
C ILE A 39 -5.94 -2.06 3.17
N ASP A 40 -7.10 -1.42 3.34
CA ASP A 40 -8.35 -1.84 2.68
C ASP A 40 -8.20 -1.83 1.14
N LYS A 41 -7.54 -0.81 0.58
CA LYS A 41 -7.25 -0.75 -0.88
C LYS A 41 -6.30 -1.85 -1.32
N ALA A 42 -5.28 -2.17 -0.51
CA ALA A 42 -4.31 -3.20 -0.82
C ALA A 42 -4.94 -4.60 -0.76
N GLU A 43 -5.80 -4.86 0.23
CA GLU A 43 -6.57 -6.10 0.34
C GLU A 43 -7.53 -6.26 -0.84
N ALA A 44 -8.32 -5.23 -1.15
CA ALA A 44 -9.24 -5.26 -2.29
C ALA A 44 -8.52 -5.54 -3.61
N LEU A 45 -7.33 -4.95 -3.80
CA LEU A 45 -6.52 -5.21 -4.98
C LEU A 45 -5.95 -6.62 -4.99
N SER A 46 -5.47 -7.10 -3.85
CA SER A 46 -4.96 -8.47 -3.70
C SER A 46 -6.03 -9.48 -4.08
N ASP A 47 -7.26 -9.29 -3.60
CA ASP A 47 -8.40 -10.14 -3.91
C ASP A 47 -8.79 -10.07 -5.40
N GLU A 48 -8.77 -8.88 -6.01
CA GLU A 48 -9.07 -8.73 -7.45
C GLU A 48 -8.06 -9.49 -8.33
N LEU A 49 -6.79 -9.48 -7.92
CA LEU A 49 -5.67 -10.05 -8.68
C LEU A 49 -5.30 -11.48 -8.26
N ASP A 50 -5.96 -12.04 -7.25
CA ASP A 50 -5.56 -13.31 -6.60
C ASP A 50 -4.07 -13.30 -6.22
N ALA A 51 -3.61 -12.19 -5.62
CA ALA A 51 -2.19 -11.87 -5.49
C ALA A 51 -1.56 -12.27 -4.15
N VAL A 52 -2.25 -13.10 -3.36
CA VAL A 52 -1.74 -13.58 -2.05
C VAL A 52 -0.38 -14.26 -2.20
N ASP A 53 -0.26 -15.17 -3.16
CA ASP A 53 1.02 -15.85 -3.44
C ASP A 53 2.08 -14.86 -3.95
N ASP A 54 1.70 -13.85 -4.73
CA ASP A 54 2.62 -12.86 -5.32
C ASP A 54 3.33 -12.05 -4.23
N TYR A 55 2.60 -11.48 -3.26
CA TYR A 55 3.26 -10.71 -2.20
C TYR A 55 3.94 -11.61 -1.15
N ILE A 56 3.50 -12.85 -0.95
CA ILE A 56 4.20 -13.82 -0.09
C ILE A 56 5.56 -14.19 -0.69
N ASP A 57 5.58 -14.58 -1.97
CA ASP A 57 6.79 -15.09 -2.62
C ASP A 57 7.76 -13.98 -3.07
N ASN A 58 7.23 -12.86 -3.59
CA ASN A 58 8.06 -11.80 -4.18
C ASN A 58 8.29 -10.59 -3.27
N TYR A 59 7.50 -10.45 -2.20
CA TYR A 59 7.57 -9.29 -1.28
C TYR A 59 7.72 -9.70 0.20
N ASN A 60 8.16 -10.94 0.48
CA ASN A 60 8.36 -11.47 1.84
C ASN A 60 7.10 -11.43 2.73
N GLY A 61 5.92 -11.50 2.13
CA GLY A 61 4.65 -11.36 2.84
C GLY A 61 4.25 -9.91 3.14
N ASP A 62 4.98 -8.91 2.66
CA ASP A 62 4.65 -7.50 2.84
C ASP A 62 3.69 -7.02 1.73
N MET A 63 2.40 -7.05 2.04
CA MET A 63 1.33 -6.57 1.16
C MET A 63 1.46 -5.06 0.85
N ILE A 64 1.99 -4.25 1.77
CA ILE A 64 2.15 -2.80 1.55
C ILE A 64 3.28 -2.53 0.56
N ALA A 65 4.38 -3.29 0.65
CA ALA A 65 5.47 -3.23 -0.33
C ALA A 65 5.01 -3.63 -1.73
N TRP A 66 4.24 -4.71 -1.81
CA TRP A 66 3.63 -5.17 -3.07
C TRP A 66 2.67 -4.12 -3.65
N PHE A 67 1.76 -3.61 -2.83
CA PHE A 67 0.77 -2.61 -3.26
C PHE A 67 1.44 -1.32 -3.76
N TRP A 68 2.49 -0.87 -3.06
CA TRP A 68 3.29 0.26 -3.50
C TRP A 68 3.96 0.04 -4.86
N ALA A 69 4.51 -1.16 -5.09
CA ALA A 69 5.10 -1.51 -6.38
C ALA A 69 4.05 -1.48 -7.52
N LYS A 70 2.84 -2.01 -7.28
CA LYS A 70 1.73 -1.94 -8.26
C LYS A 70 1.34 -0.48 -8.57
N TYR A 71 1.29 0.38 -7.55
CA TYR A 71 1.07 1.82 -7.77
C TYR A 71 2.17 2.43 -8.64
N GLN A 72 3.45 2.16 -8.34
CA GLN A 72 4.57 2.69 -9.13
C GLN A 72 4.61 2.16 -10.57
N GLU A 73 4.24 0.90 -10.80
CA GLU A 73 4.11 0.32 -12.14
C GLU A 73 3.00 1.00 -12.94
N GLN A 74 1.88 1.34 -12.29
CA GLN A 74 0.79 2.09 -12.92
C GLN A 74 1.26 3.49 -13.35
N GLU A 75 1.89 4.25 -12.45
CA GLU A 75 2.36 5.62 -12.74
C GLU A 75 3.42 5.67 -13.85
N GLN A 76 4.20 4.60 -14.04
CA GLN A 76 5.15 4.48 -15.14
C GLN A 76 4.48 4.18 -16.48
N LYS A 77 3.33 3.50 -16.49
CA LYS A 77 2.57 3.20 -17.72
C LYS A 77 1.71 4.38 -18.19
N GLU A 78 1.39 5.31 -17.29
CA GLU A 78 0.64 6.52 -17.61
C GLU A 78 1.53 7.71 -18.08
N GLN A 79 2.87 7.54 -18.10
CA GLN A 79 3.84 8.50 -18.64
C GLN A 79 4.20 8.20 -20.10
#